data_AF-A0AAV3T5D7-F1
#
_entry.id   AF-A0AAV3T5D7-F1
#
_cell.length_a   1.000
_cell.length_b   1.000
_cell.length_c   1.000
_cell.angle_alpha   90.00
_cell.angle_beta   90.00
_cell.angle_gamma   90.00
#
_symmetry.space_group_name_H-M   'P 1'
#
loop_
_entity.id
_entity.type
_entity.pdbx_description
1 polymer ?
#
loop_
_entity_poly.entity_id
_entity_poly.type
_entity_poly.pdbx_seq_one_letter_code
_entity_poly.pdbx_strand_id
1 'polypeptide(L)'
;MVLEAVDPPLLLVIAGIVLLVMEAMAPGAHLIVLGVALLFAGLLGMAFTPLAAPIAMAATVLVVGAAALWIYREFDFYGGKGTARTSDSDSLKGQTGKVTERVTATEGQVKLEDGGFNPFFQARAFDEEIPEGTEVIVVDPGGGNVVTVDSMEQFDRDQIDRELERDSRASEASEDADTASRDAEAASQDDDGDSHDAAAGDADAQSDDERDVETEEAG
;
A
#
# COMPACT_ATOMS: atom_id res chain seq x y z
N MET A 1 -35.15 -54.30 15.48
CA MET A 1 -34.99 -54.85 16.84
C MET A 1 -33.72 -54.38 17.55
N VAL A 2 -32.54 -54.33 16.89
CA VAL A 2 -31.29 -53.87 17.54
C VAL A 2 -31.35 -52.39 17.96
N LEU A 3 -32.04 -51.53 17.20
CA LEU A 3 -32.17 -50.10 17.48
C LEU A 3 -33.16 -49.74 18.61
N GLU A 4 -34.03 -50.66 19.05
CA GLU A 4 -34.95 -50.40 20.18
C GLU A 4 -34.27 -50.58 21.54
N ALA A 5 -33.12 -51.25 21.59
CA ALA A 5 -32.40 -51.56 22.83
C ALA A 5 -31.23 -50.59 23.12
N VAL A 6 -31.00 -49.61 22.26
CA VAL A 6 -29.86 -48.68 22.37
C VAL A 6 -30.38 -47.29 22.72
N ASP A 7 -29.95 -46.78 23.87
CA ASP A 7 -30.28 -45.43 24.31
C ASP A 7 -29.82 -44.39 23.28
N PRO A 8 -30.71 -43.50 22.79
CA PRO A 8 -30.36 -42.51 21.78
C PRO A 8 -29.16 -41.62 22.14
N PRO A 9 -29.01 -41.13 23.40
CA PRO A 9 -27.83 -40.38 23.80
C PRO A 9 -26.53 -41.20 23.71
N LEU A 10 -26.57 -42.49 24.06
CA LEU A 10 -25.43 -43.40 23.94
C LEU A 10 -25.02 -43.59 22.48
N LEU A 11 -25.99 -43.69 21.58
CA LEU A 11 -25.73 -43.79 20.14
C LEU A 11 -24.99 -42.55 19.63
N LEU A 12 -25.42 -41.35 20.05
CA LEU A 12 -24.74 -40.09 19.68
C LEU A 12 -23.30 -40.04 20.20
N VAL A 13 -23.05 -40.51 21.43
CA VAL A 13 -21.68 -40.61 21.97
C VAL A 13 -20.83 -41.56 21.13
N ILE A 14 -21.31 -42.76 20.84
CA ILE A 14 -20.58 -43.75 20.04
C ILE A 14 -20.31 -43.20 18.64
N ALA A 15 -21.32 -42.63 17.99
CA ALA A 15 -21.18 -42.02 16.67
C ALA A 15 -20.16 -40.87 16.68
N GLY A 16 -20.21 -40.01 17.70
CA GLY A 16 -19.24 -38.93 17.91
C GLY A 16 -17.82 -39.46 18.00
N ILE A 17 -17.56 -40.47 18.85
CA ILE A 17 -16.25 -41.11 18.99
C ILE A 17 -15.78 -41.70 17.66
N VAL A 18 -16.64 -42.44 16.95
CA VAL A 18 -16.29 -43.04 15.65
C VAL A 18 -15.88 -41.97 14.63
N LEU A 19 -16.61 -40.86 14.55
CA LEU A 19 -16.26 -39.76 13.66
C LEU A 19 -14.94 -39.09 14.03
N LEU A 20 -14.67 -38.91 15.33
CA LEU A 20 -13.39 -38.38 15.80
C LEU A 20 -12.21 -39.30 15.45
N VAL A 21 -12.40 -40.62 15.56
CA VAL A 21 -11.40 -41.61 15.15
C VAL A 21 -11.20 -41.62 13.64
N MET A 22 -12.29 -41.53 12.85
CA MET A 22 -12.20 -41.43 11.38
C MET A 22 -11.43 -40.19 10.93
N GLU A 23 -11.68 -39.04 11.56
CA GLU A 23 -10.92 -37.81 11.31
C GLU A 23 -9.43 -38.01 11.60
N ALA A 24 -9.09 -38.67 12.71
CA ALA A 24 -7.69 -38.90 13.09
C ALA A 24 -6.93 -39.78 12.08
N MET A 25 -7.63 -40.65 11.35
CA MET A 25 -7.05 -41.48 10.29
C MET A 25 -6.88 -40.73 8.96
N ALA A 26 -7.78 -39.79 8.66
CA ALA A 26 -7.77 -39.01 7.43
C ALA A 26 -8.14 -37.54 7.76
N PRO A 27 -7.14 -36.69 8.08
CA PRO A 27 -7.38 -35.32 8.48
C PRO A 27 -8.02 -34.51 7.33
N GLY A 28 -9.19 -33.92 7.58
CA GLY A 28 -9.98 -33.17 6.61
C GLY A 28 -10.89 -32.09 7.23
N ALA A 29 -10.83 -31.87 8.54
CA ALA A 29 -11.53 -30.87 9.33
C ALA A 29 -13.07 -30.95 9.39
N HIS A 30 -13.69 -31.78 8.57
CA HIS A 30 -15.16 -31.81 8.47
C HIS A 30 -15.77 -32.76 9.50
N LEU A 31 -15.09 -33.86 9.84
CA LEU A 31 -15.62 -34.86 10.77
C LEU A 31 -15.38 -34.46 12.23
N ILE A 32 -14.34 -33.67 12.54
CA ILE A 32 -14.10 -33.17 13.89
C ILE A 32 -15.28 -32.35 14.43
N VAL A 33 -15.83 -31.44 13.60
CA VAL A 33 -16.94 -30.55 13.99
C VAL A 33 -18.18 -31.36 14.31
N LEU A 34 -18.53 -32.30 13.43
CA LEU A 34 -19.69 -33.17 13.61
C LEU A 34 -19.48 -34.15 14.78
N GLY A 35 -18.27 -34.71 14.91
CA GLY A 35 -17.90 -35.64 15.97
C GLY A 35 -18.00 -34.99 17.36
N VAL A 36 -17.45 -33.79 17.53
CA VAL A 36 -17.57 -33.01 18.78
C VAL A 36 -19.05 -32.69 19.07
N ALA A 37 -19.81 -32.24 18.09
CA ALA A 37 -21.22 -31.89 18.28
C ALA A 37 -22.07 -33.08 18.77
N LEU A 38 -21.91 -34.25 18.13
CA LEU A 38 -22.62 -35.47 18.51
C LEU A 38 -22.15 -36.00 19.87
N LEU A 39 -20.84 -35.96 20.14
CA LEU A 39 -20.27 -36.39 21.42
C LEU A 39 -20.86 -35.56 22.57
N PHE A 40 -20.83 -34.23 22.47
CA PHE A 40 -21.37 -33.35 23.50
C PHE A 40 -22.88 -33.50 23.64
N ALA A 41 -23.64 -33.59 22.54
CA ALA A 41 -25.08 -33.80 22.61
C ALA A 41 -25.45 -35.11 23.29
N GLY A 42 -24.72 -36.19 23.02
CA GLY A 42 -24.89 -37.47 23.70
C GLY A 42 -24.55 -37.42 25.19
N LEU A 43 -23.42 -36.79 25.56
CA LEU A 43 -23.02 -36.61 26.96
C LEU A 43 -24.01 -35.74 27.74
N LEU A 44 -24.46 -34.62 27.15
CA LEU A 44 -25.46 -33.73 27.73
C LEU A 44 -26.82 -34.42 27.85
N GLY A 45 -27.21 -35.22 26.86
CA GLY A 45 -28.43 -36.03 26.92
C GLY A 45 -28.40 -37.08 28.04
N MET A 46 -27.24 -37.65 28.35
CA MET A 46 -27.08 -38.56 29.50
C MET A 46 -27.02 -37.81 30.84
N ALA A 47 -26.32 -36.68 30.89
CA ALA A 47 -26.13 -35.92 32.13
C ALA A 47 -27.37 -35.10 32.55
N PHE A 48 -28.16 -34.63 31.58
CA PHE A 48 -29.36 -33.84 31.79
C PHE A 48 -30.55 -34.45 31.06
N THR A 49 -31.45 -35.11 31.81
CA THR A 49 -32.64 -35.78 31.27
C THR A 49 -33.51 -34.91 30.35
N PRO A 50 -33.71 -33.59 30.60
CA PRO A 50 -34.46 -32.75 29.66
C PRO A 50 -33.79 -32.61 28.29
N LEU A 51 -32.46 -32.74 28.22
CA LEU A 51 -31.71 -32.70 26.97
C LEU A 51 -31.73 -34.06 26.23
N ALA A 52 -32.19 -35.14 26.85
CA ALA A 52 -32.36 -36.44 26.20
C ALA A 52 -33.52 -36.47 25.19
N ALA A 53 -34.41 -35.47 25.22
CA ALA A 53 -35.48 -35.35 24.25
C ALA A 53 -34.89 -35.16 22.83
N PRO A 54 -35.41 -35.84 21.79
CA PRO A 54 -34.84 -35.77 20.43
C PRO A 54 -34.68 -34.34 19.89
N ILE A 55 -35.67 -33.47 20.15
CA ILE A 55 -35.63 -32.07 19.74
C ILE A 55 -34.54 -31.30 20.49
N ALA A 56 -34.39 -31.54 21.79
CA ALA A 56 -33.35 -30.90 22.60
C ALA A 56 -31.95 -31.36 22.18
N MET A 57 -31.77 -32.64 21.85
CA MET A 57 -30.52 -33.15 21.30
C MET A 57 -30.21 -32.52 19.93
N ALA A 58 -31.19 -32.45 19.02
CA ALA A 58 -31.00 -31.81 17.72
C ALA A 58 -30.59 -30.34 17.86
N ALA A 59 -31.24 -29.59 18.77
CA ALA A 59 -30.85 -28.23 19.09
C ALA A 59 -29.43 -28.15 19.67
N THR A 60 -29.08 -29.07 20.57
CA THR A 60 -27.74 -29.14 21.18
C THR A 60 -26.67 -29.42 20.11
N VAL A 61 -26.92 -30.36 19.20
CA VAL A 61 -26.02 -30.65 18.07
C VAL A 61 -25.83 -29.40 17.21
N LEU A 62 -26.89 -28.65 16.90
CA LEU A 62 -26.75 -27.42 16.12
C LEU A 62 -25.97 -26.35 16.88
N VAL A 63 -26.26 -26.12 18.16
CA VAL A 63 -25.57 -25.09 18.96
C VAL A 63 -24.10 -25.44 19.14
N VAL A 64 -23.79 -26.67 19.55
CA VAL A 64 -22.39 -27.11 19.74
C VAL A 64 -21.67 -27.21 18.40
N GLY A 65 -22.33 -27.70 17.35
CA GLY A 65 -21.74 -27.77 16.01
C GLY A 65 -21.45 -26.40 15.42
N ALA A 66 -22.36 -25.43 15.58
CA ALA A 66 -22.13 -24.05 15.17
C ALA A 66 -21.00 -23.40 15.99
N ALA A 67 -20.96 -23.64 17.30
CA ALA A 67 -19.87 -23.15 18.15
C ALA A 67 -18.53 -23.79 17.79
N ALA A 68 -18.49 -25.10 17.56
CA ALA A 68 -17.29 -25.82 17.12
C ALA A 68 -16.83 -25.34 15.73
N LEU A 69 -17.75 -25.12 14.80
CA LEU A 69 -17.45 -24.55 13.48
C LEU A 69 -16.94 -23.12 13.59
N TRP A 70 -17.55 -22.29 14.45
CA TRP A 70 -17.12 -20.93 14.69
C TRP A 70 -15.72 -20.91 15.32
N ILE A 71 -15.48 -21.71 16.35
CA ILE A 71 -14.14 -21.89 16.96
C ILE A 71 -13.14 -22.38 15.92
N TYR A 72 -13.52 -23.37 15.11
CA TYR A 72 -12.67 -23.91 14.07
C TYR A 72 -12.26 -22.82 13.04
N ARG A 73 -13.21 -21.95 12.67
CA ARG A 73 -12.98 -20.84 11.75
C ARG A 73 -12.21 -19.68 12.37
N GLU A 74 -12.47 -19.38 13.64
CA GLU A 74 -11.91 -18.21 14.34
C GLU A 74 -10.50 -18.49 14.89
N PHE A 75 -10.28 -19.67 15.46
CA PHE A 75 -9.00 -20.02 16.09
C PHE A 75 -7.97 -20.58 15.12
N ASP A 76 -8.33 -20.73 13.85
CA ASP A 76 -7.43 -21.15 12.78
C ASP A 76 -6.51 -22.30 13.22
N PHE A 77 -7.11 -23.31 13.87
CA PHE A 77 -6.40 -24.45 14.47
C PHE A 77 -5.63 -25.27 13.40
N TYR A 78 -5.81 -24.90 12.13
CA TYR A 78 -5.13 -25.41 10.94
C TYR A 78 -4.64 -24.33 9.94
N GLY A 79 -4.60 -23.05 10.30
CA GLY A 79 -4.01 -21.99 9.46
C GLY A 79 -2.83 -21.27 10.13
N GLY A 80 -2.19 -21.94 11.09
CA GLY A 80 -0.75 -21.85 11.20
C GLY A 80 -0.08 -22.45 9.96
N LYS A 81 0.08 -21.63 8.90
CA LYS A 81 0.73 -21.85 7.58
C LYS A 81 -0.26 -22.20 6.44
N GLY A 82 -0.99 -21.19 5.94
CA GLY A 82 -1.89 -21.44 4.81
C GLY A 82 -2.42 -20.22 4.08
N THR A 83 -2.26 -19.00 4.62
CA THR A 83 -1.98 -17.91 3.72
C THR A 83 -0.56 -18.14 3.17
N ALA A 84 -0.21 -18.49 1.92
CA ALA A 84 -0.86 -18.48 0.61
C ALA A 84 -1.96 -17.43 0.40
N ARG A 85 -1.98 -16.41 1.26
CA ARG A 85 -1.89 -15.05 0.79
C ARG A 85 -0.55 -15.13 0.09
N THR A 86 -0.58 -15.20 -1.24
CA THR A 86 0.44 -14.54 -2.04
C THR A 86 0.91 -13.38 -1.17
N SER A 87 2.18 -13.34 -0.75
CA SER A 87 2.74 -12.09 -0.22
C SER A 87 2.22 -11.03 -1.18
N ASP A 88 1.25 -10.25 -0.69
CA ASP A 88 0.30 -9.53 -1.54
C ASP A 88 1.20 -8.82 -2.55
N SER A 89 1.01 -9.03 -3.86
CA SER A 89 2.01 -8.63 -4.86
C SER A 89 2.48 -7.18 -4.61
N ASP A 90 1.61 -6.33 -4.10
CA ASP A 90 1.92 -5.00 -3.54
C ASP A 90 3.16 -4.90 -2.64
N SER A 91 3.49 -5.91 -1.81
CA SER A 91 4.66 -5.95 -0.93
C SER A 91 5.99 -6.15 -1.67
N LEU A 92 5.94 -6.57 -2.93
CA LEU A 92 7.13 -6.69 -3.77
C LEU A 92 7.49 -5.34 -4.42
N LYS A 93 6.56 -4.39 -4.48
CA LYS A 93 6.84 -3.07 -5.06
C LYS A 93 7.90 -2.33 -4.26
N GLY A 94 8.95 -1.86 -4.94
CA GLY A 94 10.09 -1.20 -4.32
C GLY A 94 11.11 -2.15 -3.69
N GLN A 95 10.91 -3.48 -3.76
CA GLN A 95 11.96 -4.42 -3.37
C GLN A 95 13.10 -4.41 -4.37
N THR A 96 14.27 -4.71 -3.83
CA THR A 96 15.54 -4.76 -4.53
C THR A 96 15.92 -6.22 -4.82
N GLY A 97 16.67 -6.41 -5.89
CA GLY A 97 17.10 -7.73 -6.31
C GLY A 97 18.22 -7.68 -7.33
N LYS A 98 18.63 -8.87 -7.77
CA LYS A 98 19.71 -9.05 -8.74
C LYS A 98 19.26 -9.89 -9.92
N VAL A 99 19.60 -9.46 -11.12
CA VAL A 99 19.31 -10.21 -12.35
C VAL A 99 20.11 -11.51 -12.37
N THR A 100 19.41 -12.64 -12.53
CA THR A 100 20.01 -13.97 -12.69
C THR A 100 20.01 -14.45 -14.14
N GLU A 101 19.08 -13.95 -14.95
CA GLU A 101 19.04 -14.15 -16.39
C GLU A 101 18.66 -12.83 -17.07
N ARG A 102 19.33 -12.48 -18.17
CA ARG A 102 19.11 -11.23 -18.92
C ARG A 102 17.61 -10.92 -19.03
N VAL A 103 17.23 -9.71 -18.63
CA VAL A 103 15.84 -9.26 -18.64
C VAL A 103 15.59 -8.41 -19.88
N THR A 104 14.53 -8.75 -20.60
CA THR A 104 14.01 -8.04 -21.78
C THR A 104 12.57 -7.63 -21.51
N ALA A 105 11.92 -6.98 -22.48
CA ALA A 105 10.50 -6.65 -22.37
C ALA A 105 9.57 -7.87 -22.19
N THR A 106 10.02 -9.07 -22.58
CA THR A 106 9.17 -10.28 -22.62
C THR A 106 9.62 -11.40 -21.69
N GLU A 107 10.91 -11.52 -21.40
CA GLU A 107 11.50 -12.63 -20.64
C GLU A 107 12.67 -12.17 -19.77
N GLY A 108 13.01 -12.97 -18.76
CA GLY A 108 14.11 -12.70 -17.84
C GLY A 108 13.85 -13.28 -16.46
N GLN A 109 14.87 -13.23 -15.59
CA GLN A 109 14.74 -13.69 -14.22
C GLN A 109 15.55 -12.83 -13.26
N VAL A 110 14.95 -12.56 -12.10
CA VAL A 110 15.59 -11.84 -11.00
C VAL A 110 15.47 -12.65 -9.71
N LYS A 111 16.46 -12.46 -8.84
CA LYS A 111 16.42 -12.91 -7.46
C LYS A 111 16.16 -11.71 -6.55
N LEU A 112 15.00 -11.65 -5.93
CA LEU A 112 14.65 -10.62 -4.95
C LEU A 112 15.25 -10.94 -3.58
N GLU A 113 15.66 -9.93 -2.83
CA GLU A 113 16.26 -10.10 -1.49
C GLU A 113 15.23 -10.61 -0.47
N ASP A 114 14.00 -10.11 -0.54
CA ASP A 114 12.88 -10.46 0.35
C ASP A 114 11.73 -11.18 -0.40
N GLY A 115 12.08 -12.05 -1.33
CA GLY A 115 11.15 -12.80 -2.18
C GLY A 115 10.41 -13.99 -1.50
N GLY A 116 10.59 -14.19 -0.19
CA GLY A 116 9.93 -15.26 0.56
C GLY A 116 10.48 -16.66 0.28
N PHE A 117 9.58 -17.65 0.12
CA PHE A 117 9.98 -19.07 0.00
C PHE A 117 10.72 -19.38 -1.31
N ASN A 118 10.35 -18.71 -2.40
CA ASN A 118 11.07 -18.79 -3.66
C ASN A 118 11.48 -17.38 -4.09
N PRO A 119 12.75 -16.98 -3.92
CA PRO A 119 13.20 -15.63 -4.24
C PRO A 119 13.39 -15.40 -5.75
N PHE A 120 13.13 -16.39 -6.61
CA PHE A 120 13.32 -16.30 -8.06
C PHE A 120 12.01 -15.96 -8.78
N PHE A 121 11.96 -14.78 -9.38
CA PHE A 121 10.82 -14.25 -10.10
C PHE A 121 11.15 -14.10 -11.59
N GLN A 122 10.16 -14.34 -12.45
CA GLN A 122 10.28 -13.91 -13.84
C GLN A 122 10.19 -12.39 -13.89
N ALA A 123 11.01 -11.79 -14.74
CA ALA A 123 11.11 -10.35 -14.82
C ALA A 123 10.86 -9.85 -16.24
N ARG A 124 10.29 -8.65 -16.34
CA ARG A 124 10.25 -7.86 -17.57
C ARG A 124 10.91 -6.51 -17.30
N ALA A 125 11.72 -6.07 -18.25
CA ALA A 125 12.30 -4.75 -18.19
C ALA A 125 11.20 -3.70 -18.39
N PHE A 126 11.27 -2.62 -17.62
CA PHE A 126 10.37 -1.48 -17.79
C PHE A 126 10.69 -0.72 -19.09
N ASP A 127 11.97 -0.51 -19.38
CA ASP A 127 12.44 0.23 -20.56
C ASP A 127 13.47 -0.58 -21.37
N GLU A 128 14.76 -0.47 -21.04
CA GLU A 128 15.85 -1.15 -21.76
C GLU A 128 16.15 -2.56 -21.24
N GLU A 129 16.83 -3.37 -22.07
CA GLU A 129 17.29 -4.69 -21.64
C GLU A 129 18.31 -4.58 -20.51
N ILE A 130 18.11 -5.39 -19.46
CA ILE A 130 18.95 -5.39 -18.26
C ILE A 130 19.85 -6.64 -18.27
N PRO A 131 21.19 -6.48 -18.27
CA PRO A 131 22.10 -7.61 -18.31
C PRO A 131 22.11 -8.42 -17.00
N GLU A 132 22.60 -9.66 -17.10
CA GLU A 132 22.79 -10.53 -15.94
C GLU A 132 23.74 -9.87 -14.91
N GLY A 133 23.39 -9.99 -13.63
CA GLY A 133 24.18 -9.48 -12.53
C GLY A 133 23.92 -8.01 -12.18
N THR A 134 23.06 -7.30 -12.90
CA THR A 134 22.65 -5.93 -12.56
C THR A 134 21.69 -5.91 -11.36
N GLU A 135 21.79 -4.86 -10.55
CA GLU A 135 20.86 -4.59 -9.46
C GLU A 135 19.61 -3.88 -9.97
N VAL A 136 18.46 -4.34 -9.50
CA VAL A 136 17.15 -3.91 -10.00
C VAL A 136 16.21 -3.60 -8.86
N ILE A 137 15.21 -2.79 -9.17
CA ILE A 137 14.08 -2.48 -8.29
C ILE A 137 12.77 -2.86 -8.96
N VAL A 138 11.82 -3.40 -8.19
CA VAL A 138 10.49 -3.75 -8.69
C VAL A 138 9.63 -2.49 -8.80
N VAL A 139 9.27 -2.12 -10.03
CA VAL A 139 8.41 -0.96 -10.32
C VAL A 139 6.93 -1.33 -10.35
N ASP A 140 6.62 -2.54 -10.81
CA ASP A 140 5.28 -3.12 -10.80
C ASP A 140 5.36 -4.58 -10.36
N PRO A 141 4.76 -4.95 -9.24
CA PRO A 141 4.77 -6.33 -8.78
C PRO A 141 3.90 -7.27 -9.62
N GLY A 142 3.09 -6.73 -10.55
CA GLY A 142 2.31 -7.52 -11.50
C GLY A 142 1.30 -8.46 -10.83
N GLY A 143 1.12 -9.65 -11.42
CA GLY A 143 0.25 -10.71 -10.90
C GLY A 143 0.88 -12.09 -11.07
N GLY A 144 1.07 -12.81 -9.96
CA GLY A 144 1.72 -14.13 -9.94
C GLY A 144 3.23 -14.04 -9.71
N ASN A 145 4.03 -14.77 -10.51
CA ASN A 145 5.50 -14.84 -10.37
C ASN A 145 6.24 -13.98 -11.41
N VAL A 146 5.56 -13.00 -12.02
CA VAL A 146 6.13 -12.11 -13.04
C VAL A 146 6.08 -10.68 -12.51
N VAL A 147 7.25 -10.07 -12.38
CA VAL A 147 7.43 -8.69 -11.92
C VAL A 147 7.98 -7.83 -13.04
N THR A 148 7.66 -6.54 -13.04
CA THR A 148 8.34 -5.57 -13.88
C THR A 148 9.38 -4.85 -13.06
N VAL A 149 10.61 -4.80 -13.58
CA VAL A 149 11.78 -4.27 -12.89
C VAL A 149 12.46 -3.22 -13.74
N ASP A 150 13.15 -2.33 -13.04
CA ASP A 150 14.01 -1.32 -13.65
C ASP A 150 15.42 -1.41 -13.06
N SER A 151 16.42 -0.97 -13.83
CA SER A 151 17.82 -0.96 -13.40
C SER A 151 18.03 0.15 -12.38
N MET A 152 18.67 -0.14 -11.24
CA MET A 152 18.99 0.90 -10.26
C MET A 152 19.89 1.99 -10.84
N GLU A 153 20.84 1.62 -11.69
CA GLU A 153 21.76 2.57 -12.33
C GLU A 153 21.02 3.56 -13.25
N GLN A 154 19.88 3.14 -13.81
CA GLN A 154 19.03 3.97 -14.67
C GLN A 154 18.04 4.78 -13.82
N PHE A 155 17.46 4.16 -12.78
CA PHE A 155 16.55 4.83 -11.84
C PHE A 155 17.19 6.05 -11.15
N ASP A 156 18.48 5.96 -10.82
CA ASP A 156 19.23 7.10 -10.27
C ASP A 156 19.48 8.20 -11.32
N ARG A 157 19.76 7.83 -12.58
CA ARG A 157 19.98 8.78 -13.67
C ARG A 157 18.70 9.56 -14.01
N ASP A 158 17.57 8.88 -14.11
CA ASP A 158 16.28 9.49 -14.46
C ASP A 158 15.76 10.45 -13.39
N GLN A 159 16.04 10.18 -12.11
CA GLN A 159 15.71 11.11 -11.02
C GLN A 159 16.54 12.40 -11.11
N ILE A 160 17.83 12.28 -11.41
CA ILE A 160 18.73 13.42 -11.55
C ILE A 160 18.29 14.29 -12.73
N ASP A 161 18.03 13.69 -13.89
CA ASP A 161 17.61 14.44 -15.09
C ASP A 161 16.29 15.19 -14.88
N ARG A 162 15.34 14.59 -14.17
CA ARG A 162 14.06 15.24 -13.81
C ARG A 162 14.25 16.43 -12.86
N GLU A 163 15.20 16.37 -11.94
CA GLU A 163 15.51 17.49 -11.05
C GLU A 163 16.25 18.60 -11.77
N LEU A 164 17.19 18.26 -12.66
CA LEU A 164 17.90 19.23 -13.51
C LEU A 164 16.94 20.02 -14.41
N GLU A 165 15.92 19.37 -14.96
CA GLU A 165 14.88 20.04 -15.76
C GLU A 165 13.97 20.98 -14.97
N ARG A 166 13.81 20.77 -13.65
CA ARG A 166 13.06 21.72 -12.81
C ARG A 166 13.90 22.94 -12.50
N ASP A 167 15.18 22.74 -12.24
CA ASP A 167 16.11 23.82 -11.92
C ASP A 167 16.39 24.70 -13.15
N SER A 168 16.46 24.09 -14.35
CA SER A 168 16.57 24.84 -15.61
C SER A 168 15.33 25.71 -15.86
N ARG A 169 14.11 25.16 -15.72
CA ARG A 169 12.86 25.93 -15.89
C ARG A 169 12.70 27.03 -14.83
N ALA A 170 13.16 26.79 -13.60
CA ALA A 170 13.16 27.80 -12.56
C ALA A 170 14.15 28.94 -12.89
N SER A 171 15.33 28.60 -13.41
CA SER A 171 16.35 29.56 -13.83
C SER A 171 15.89 30.40 -15.02
N GLU A 172 15.28 29.79 -16.05
CA GLU A 172 14.71 30.47 -17.22
C GLU A 172 13.59 31.45 -16.82
N ALA A 173 12.73 31.09 -15.87
CA ALA A 173 11.67 31.96 -15.37
C ALA A 173 12.20 33.18 -14.61
N SER A 174 13.35 33.07 -13.95
CA SER A 174 14.04 34.21 -13.34
C SER A 174 14.73 35.12 -14.37
N GLU A 175 15.30 34.56 -15.43
CA GLU A 175 15.93 35.33 -16.51
C GLU A 175 14.91 36.14 -17.35
N ASP A 176 13.72 35.59 -17.59
CA ASP A 176 12.61 36.30 -18.24
C ASP A 176 12.07 37.44 -17.35
N ALA A 177 12.03 37.24 -16.03
CA ALA A 177 11.61 38.26 -15.08
C ALA A 177 12.61 39.42 -15.00
N ASP A 178 13.92 39.13 -14.98
CA ASP A 178 14.98 40.14 -14.99
C ASP A 178 15.02 40.95 -16.31
N THR A 179 14.69 40.30 -17.44
CA THR A 179 14.61 40.97 -18.75
C THR A 179 13.38 41.88 -18.84
N ALA A 180 12.23 41.44 -18.33
CA ALA A 180 11.01 42.24 -18.28
C ALA A 180 11.13 43.48 -17.37
N SER A 181 11.90 43.40 -16.28
CA SER A 181 12.18 44.58 -15.43
C SER A 181 13.07 45.62 -16.11
N ARG A 182 14.02 45.21 -16.95
CA ARG A 182 14.91 46.12 -17.68
C ARG A 182 14.18 46.90 -18.79
N ASP A 183 13.19 46.28 -19.44
CA ASP A 183 12.36 46.97 -20.43
C ASP A 183 11.35 47.96 -19.79
N ALA A 184 10.94 47.72 -18.55
CA ALA A 184 10.05 48.63 -17.81
C ALA A 184 10.76 49.89 -17.27
N GLU A 185 12.04 49.79 -16.90
CA GLU A 185 12.84 50.95 -16.48
C GLU A 185 13.23 51.87 -17.64
N ALA A 186 13.34 51.35 -18.87
CA ALA A 186 13.61 52.16 -20.06
C ALA A 186 12.40 53.01 -20.53
N ALA A 187 11.18 52.62 -20.15
CA ALA A 187 9.93 53.27 -20.59
C ALA A 187 9.41 54.38 -19.66
N SER A 188 10.05 54.60 -18.50
CA SER A 188 9.59 55.58 -17.48
C SER A 188 10.39 56.90 -17.47
N GLN A 189 11.29 57.13 -18.44
CA GLN A 189 12.12 58.33 -18.52
C GLN A 189 11.65 59.41 -19.50
N ASP A 190 10.51 59.24 -20.18
CA ASP A 190 10.09 60.12 -21.30
C ASP A 190 8.80 60.94 -21.07
N ASP A 191 8.22 61.01 -19.86
CA ASP A 191 6.95 61.73 -19.65
C ASP A 191 6.94 62.63 -18.41
N ASP A 192 7.56 63.81 -18.53
CA ASP A 192 7.32 65.01 -17.70
C ASP A 192 7.83 66.24 -18.51
N GLY A 193 7.07 67.25 -18.92
CA GLY A 193 5.65 67.57 -18.80
C GLY A 193 5.40 68.90 -19.53
N ASP A 194 4.22 69.06 -20.15
CA ASP A 194 3.78 70.32 -20.76
C ASP A 194 2.42 70.72 -20.16
N SER A 195 2.36 71.89 -19.52
CA SER A 195 1.10 72.55 -19.18
C SER A 195 1.23 74.08 -19.20
N HIS A 196 0.79 74.63 -20.33
CA HIS A 196 -0.19 75.72 -20.51
C HIS A 196 -0.10 77.06 -19.73
N ASP A 197 0.09 78.10 -20.55
CA ASP A 197 -0.75 79.30 -20.74
C ASP A 197 -0.34 80.69 -20.16
N ALA A 198 -0.73 81.70 -20.92
CA ALA A 198 -0.15 83.03 -21.10
C ALA A 198 -0.44 84.10 -20.02
N ALA A 199 0.50 85.04 -19.83
CA ALA A 199 0.39 86.44 -20.29
C ALA A 199 1.21 87.46 -19.46
N ALA A 200 1.93 88.33 -20.19
CA ALA A 200 2.27 89.73 -19.91
C ALA A 200 3.15 90.12 -18.70
N GLY A 201 4.16 90.95 -18.96
CA GLY A 201 4.61 91.96 -18.00
C GLY A 201 6.13 92.07 -17.87
N ASP A 202 6.63 93.25 -18.23
CA ASP A 202 8.00 93.75 -18.19
C ASP A 202 8.57 93.89 -16.75
N ALA A 203 9.89 94.06 -16.69
CA ALA A 203 10.71 94.71 -15.65
C ALA A 203 11.19 93.95 -14.38
N ASP A 204 12.51 93.70 -14.40
CA ASP A 204 13.56 94.09 -13.43
C ASP A 204 13.60 93.63 -11.95
N ALA A 205 14.85 93.25 -11.60
CA ALA A 205 15.59 93.52 -10.36
C ALA A 205 15.56 92.54 -9.15
N GLN A 206 16.77 91.99 -8.93
CA GLN A 206 17.57 91.98 -7.68
C GLN A 206 17.24 91.07 -6.47
N SER A 207 18.26 90.25 -6.17
CA SER A 207 18.98 90.05 -4.89
C SER A 207 18.37 89.29 -3.70
N ASP A 208 19.23 88.41 -3.16
CA ASP A 208 19.42 87.93 -1.77
C ASP A 208 18.22 87.16 -1.15
N ASP A 209 18.36 86.13 -0.32
CA ASP A 209 19.21 85.96 0.86
C ASP A 209 18.94 84.56 1.50
N GLU A 210 19.95 83.99 2.16
CA GLU A 210 19.98 83.14 3.38
C GLU A 210 19.03 81.92 3.59
N ARG A 211 19.57 80.68 3.84
CA ARG A 211 19.87 80.00 5.14
C ARG A 211 18.60 79.67 5.97
N ASP A 212 18.36 78.53 6.62
CA ASP A 212 19.11 77.61 7.51
C ASP A 212 18.41 76.21 7.51
N VAL A 213 19.09 75.06 7.55
CA VAL A 213 19.49 74.24 8.74
C VAL A 213 18.37 73.96 9.75
N GLU A 214 17.98 72.68 9.91
CA GLU A 214 17.99 71.97 11.20
C GLU A 214 17.81 70.45 11.04
N THR A 215 18.77 69.73 11.63
CA THR A 215 18.77 68.37 12.19
C THR A 215 17.63 68.20 13.23
N GLU A 216 17.20 67.05 13.76
CA GLU A 216 17.87 65.84 14.25
C GLU A 216 16.79 64.86 14.81
N GLU A 217 17.28 63.77 15.41
CA GLU A 217 16.64 62.80 16.31
C GLU A 217 16.00 61.55 15.68
N ALA A 218 16.62 60.37 15.72
CA ALA A 218 17.21 59.57 16.82
C ALA A 218 16.17 58.69 17.55
N GLY A 219 16.53 57.41 17.69
CA GLY A 219 15.85 56.44 18.55
C GLY A 219 15.60 55.11 17.86
#